data_AF-A0A800A717-F1
#
_entry.id   AF-A0A800A717-F1
#
_cell.length_a   1.000
_cell.length_b   1.000
_cell.length_c   1.000
_cell.angle_alpha   90.00
_cell.angle_beta   90.00
_cell.angle_gamma   90.00
#
_symmetry.space_group_name_H-M   'P 1'
#
loop_
_entity.id
_entity.type
_entity.pdbx_description
1 polymer ?
#
loop_
_entity_poly.entity_id
_entity_poly.type
_entity_poly.pdbx_seq_one_letter_code
_entity_poly.pdbx_strand_id
1 'polypeptide(L)'
;MTEEEKSPTDEATKDEKKEELPEIEEREVTKPGSGTFGGTDVSFTARAATLVFEIKDAKASFFYVDYTKDDADPSDRPVLFCFNGGPGSSTVWLHLGLFGPKRFQLDEEGFKVGMQGRLVDNPHSILDVADVVCIDAIGTGFTKVEPKDKEEEFLHFKHDVEAFSKFIVHYLNRHGRWASPKYLAGESYGTLRGAAIAHELFTTHGVEFNGIVLVSSILNYQTVGVDRKTFMFHPGNDLPFALYLPTYAATAWYHERLPKKYQSKPLRELLAEVEEFALGEYWLALAQGDQLDPGKRSRILKRLAGYTGLSADYIDLFDLRVHILHFCKELLRDQRRTVGRIDSRYV
;
A
#
# COMPACT_ATOMS: atom_id res chain seq x y z
N MET A 1 -59.69 47.47 12.81
CA MET A 1 -60.72 46.55 12.27
C MET A 1 -60.06 45.80 11.14
N THR A 2 -59.63 44.55 11.27
CA THR A 2 -59.87 43.51 12.28
C THR A 2 -58.62 42.64 12.30
N GLU A 3 -58.10 42.39 13.49
CA GLU A 3 -57.11 41.36 13.77
C GLU A 3 -57.76 39.99 13.55
N GLU A 4 -57.06 39.07 12.90
CA GLU A 4 -57.37 37.64 12.95
C GLU A 4 -56.15 36.90 13.51
N GLU A 5 -56.47 36.06 14.49
CA GLU A 5 -55.59 35.49 15.50
C GLU A 5 -54.59 34.47 14.94
N LYS A 6 -53.36 34.53 15.46
CA LYS A 6 -52.42 33.41 15.44
C LYS A 6 -52.93 32.31 16.37
N SER A 7 -53.11 31.10 15.85
CA SER A 7 -53.10 29.86 16.62
C SER A 7 -51.73 29.17 16.44
N PRO A 8 -51.16 28.55 17.49
CA PRO A 8 -49.82 27.97 17.44
C PRO A 8 -49.91 26.59 16.80
N THR A 9 -49.28 26.41 15.64
CA THR A 9 -49.03 25.09 15.08
C THR A 9 -48.00 24.36 15.92
N ASP A 10 -48.43 23.21 16.44
CA ASP A 10 -47.65 22.21 17.18
C ASP A 10 -46.24 21.98 16.61
N GLU A 11 -45.23 22.18 17.47
CA GLU A 11 -43.93 21.53 17.34
C GLU A 11 -44.15 20.02 17.50
N ALA A 12 -44.48 19.34 16.40
CA ALA A 12 -44.37 17.90 16.33
C ALA A 12 -42.88 17.54 16.26
N THR A 13 -42.32 17.17 17.41
CA THR A 13 -41.10 16.38 17.54
C THR A 13 -41.14 15.22 16.54
N LYS A 14 -40.31 15.31 15.49
CA LYS A 14 -39.98 14.16 14.64
C LYS A 14 -39.16 13.20 15.50
N ASP A 15 -39.83 12.18 16.04
CA ASP A 15 -39.18 10.93 16.41
C ASP A 15 -38.56 10.33 15.14
N GLU A 16 -37.25 10.51 14.97
CA GLU A 16 -36.47 9.72 14.04
C GLU A 16 -36.49 8.27 14.51
N LYS A 17 -37.39 7.46 13.93
CA LYS A 17 -37.27 6.00 13.99
C LYS A 17 -35.91 5.63 13.41
N LYS A 18 -34.99 5.25 14.30
CA LYS A 18 -33.72 4.60 13.95
C LYS A 18 -34.07 3.34 13.15
N GLU A 19 -33.86 3.37 11.84
CA GLU A 19 -34.02 2.19 10.99
C GLU A 19 -33.09 1.09 11.51
N GLU A 20 -33.64 -0.09 11.83
CA GLU A 20 -32.82 -1.23 12.25
C GLU A 20 -31.95 -1.68 11.07
N LEU A 21 -30.64 -1.56 11.25
CA LEU A 21 -29.66 -1.96 10.23
C LEU A 21 -29.72 -3.47 9.98
N PRO A 22 -29.48 -3.92 8.72
CA PRO A 22 -29.42 -5.34 8.38
C PRO A 22 -28.55 -6.14 9.37
N GLU A 23 -28.97 -7.37 9.67
CA GLU A 23 -28.26 -8.24 10.59
C GLU A 23 -27.04 -8.88 9.89
N ILE A 24 -25.87 -8.27 10.06
CA ILE A 24 -24.59 -8.93 9.87
C ILE A 24 -24.18 -9.57 11.19
N GLU A 25 -23.94 -10.87 11.16
CA GLU A 25 -23.40 -11.62 12.29
C GLU A 25 -21.88 -11.81 12.17
N GLU A 26 -21.22 -11.83 13.34
CA GLU A 26 -19.83 -12.27 13.43
C GLU A 26 -19.73 -13.78 13.16
N ARG A 27 -18.67 -14.17 12.46
CA ARG A 27 -18.35 -15.56 12.19
C ARG A 27 -16.90 -15.81 12.53
N GLU A 28 -16.60 -16.97 13.07
CA GLU A 28 -15.24 -17.36 13.42
C GLU A 28 -15.04 -18.85 13.14
N VAL A 29 -13.88 -19.17 12.57
CA VAL A 29 -13.38 -20.54 12.46
C VAL A 29 -11.92 -20.55 12.92
N THR A 30 -11.61 -21.44 13.87
CA THR A 30 -10.25 -21.67 14.36
C THR A 30 -9.74 -23.03 13.96
N LYS A 31 -8.42 -23.14 13.75
CA LYS A 31 -7.72 -24.40 13.54
C LYS A 31 -6.35 -24.37 14.23
N PRO A 32 -5.95 -25.44 14.93
CA PRO A 32 -4.57 -25.57 15.39
C PRO A 32 -3.63 -25.73 14.19
N GLY A 33 -2.42 -25.23 14.33
CA GLY A 33 -1.35 -25.28 13.36
C GLY A 33 0.02 -25.40 14.03
N SER A 34 1.00 -25.83 13.25
CA SER A 34 2.41 -25.82 13.66
C SER A 34 3.30 -25.62 12.45
N GLY A 35 4.52 -25.12 12.68
CA GLY A 35 5.54 -24.95 11.65
C GLY A 35 6.86 -24.45 12.23
N THR A 36 7.90 -24.49 11.41
CA THR A 36 9.22 -23.96 11.75
C THR A 36 9.40 -22.59 11.09
N PHE A 37 9.59 -21.56 11.90
CA PHE A 37 9.72 -20.16 11.46
C PHE A 37 11.01 -19.59 12.03
N GLY A 38 11.86 -18.95 11.22
CA GLY A 38 13.15 -18.43 11.71
C GLY A 38 14.04 -19.49 12.38
N GLY A 39 13.83 -20.78 12.09
CA GLY A 39 14.52 -21.90 12.75
C GLY A 39 13.92 -22.37 14.08
N THR A 40 12.78 -21.82 14.50
CA THR A 40 12.06 -22.17 15.74
C THR A 40 10.75 -22.87 15.44
N ASP A 41 10.47 -23.98 16.10
CA ASP A 41 9.17 -24.65 16.02
C ASP A 41 8.13 -23.89 16.84
N VAL A 42 7.00 -23.59 16.22
CA VAL A 42 5.90 -22.83 16.82
C VAL A 42 4.60 -23.58 16.61
N SER A 43 3.91 -23.88 17.70
CA SER A 43 2.47 -24.22 17.71
C SER A 43 1.67 -22.93 17.77
N PHE A 44 0.64 -22.82 16.95
CA PHE A 44 -0.20 -21.64 16.87
C PHE A 44 -1.65 -22.01 16.55
N THR A 45 -2.55 -21.13 16.95
CA THR A 45 -3.95 -21.14 16.52
C THR A 45 -4.11 -20.20 15.34
N ALA A 46 -4.65 -20.72 14.23
CA ALA A 46 -5.07 -19.92 13.09
C ALA A 46 -6.57 -19.62 13.20
N ARG A 47 -6.95 -18.35 13.04
CA ARG A 47 -8.34 -17.91 13.06
C ARG A 47 -8.67 -17.19 11.77
N ALA A 48 -9.81 -17.51 11.16
CA ALA A 48 -10.45 -16.66 10.17
C ALA A 48 -11.78 -16.19 10.75
N ALA A 49 -11.97 -14.87 10.85
CA ALA A 49 -13.14 -14.33 11.53
C ALA A 49 -13.60 -12.99 10.96
N THR A 50 -14.83 -12.62 11.30
CA THR A 50 -15.36 -11.26 11.11
C THR A 50 -15.56 -10.59 12.46
N LEU A 51 -15.17 -9.32 12.55
CA LEU A 51 -15.44 -8.44 13.69
C LEU A 51 -16.44 -7.37 13.24
N VAL A 52 -17.60 -7.31 13.91
CA VAL A 52 -18.71 -6.45 13.53
C VAL A 52 -18.88 -5.33 14.54
N PHE A 53 -18.92 -4.10 14.05
CA PHE A 53 -19.13 -2.92 14.89
C PHE A 53 -19.82 -1.80 14.12
N GLU A 54 -20.50 -0.94 14.86
CA GLU A 54 -21.21 0.21 14.30
C GLU A 54 -20.28 1.42 14.11
N ILE A 55 -20.44 2.07 12.97
CA ILE A 55 -19.85 3.37 12.67
C ILE A 55 -20.97 4.24 12.11
N LYS A 56 -21.38 5.24 12.90
CA LYS A 56 -22.52 6.11 12.61
C LYS A 56 -23.80 5.29 12.41
N ASP A 57 -24.35 5.30 11.21
CA ASP A 57 -25.58 4.64 10.77
C ASP A 57 -25.29 3.41 9.89
N ALA A 58 -24.09 2.82 9.98
CA ALA A 58 -23.73 1.61 9.27
C ALA A 58 -23.00 0.60 10.17
N LYS A 59 -23.14 -0.69 9.84
CA LYS A 59 -22.37 -1.80 10.43
C LYS A 59 -21.22 -2.18 9.50
N ALA A 60 -20.00 -2.20 10.02
CA ALA A 60 -18.83 -2.71 9.31
C ALA A 60 -18.49 -4.12 9.82
N SER A 61 -18.31 -5.06 8.91
CA SER A 61 -17.91 -6.45 9.16
C SER A 61 -16.49 -6.65 8.63
N PHE A 62 -15.49 -6.42 9.49
CA PHE A 62 -14.09 -6.59 9.13
C PHE A 62 -13.70 -8.06 9.13
N PHE A 63 -13.34 -8.58 7.98
CA PHE A 63 -12.70 -9.89 7.89
C PHE A 63 -11.21 -9.78 8.23
N TYR A 64 -10.74 -10.74 9.02
CA TYR A 64 -9.33 -10.89 9.31
C TYR A 64 -8.95 -12.36 9.44
N VAL A 65 -7.66 -12.61 9.21
CA VAL A 65 -7.02 -13.87 9.56
C VAL A 65 -5.92 -13.58 10.56
N ASP A 66 -5.96 -14.23 11.72
CA ASP A 66 -4.88 -14.16 12.70
C ASP A 66 -4.18 -15.50 12.93
N TYR A 67 -2.94 -15.39 13.41
CA TYR A 67 -2.07 -16.49 13.78
C TYR A 67 -1.46 -16.15 15.14
N THR A 68 -1.93 -16.83 16.17
CA THR A 68 -1.49 -16.58 17.55
C THR A 68 -0.71 -17.77 18.07
N LYS A 69 0.54 -17.56 18.51
CA LYS A 69 1.33 -18.60 19.16
C LYS A 69 0.61 -19.09 20.41
N ASP A 70 0.55 -20.42 20.56
CA ASP A 70 -0.07 -21.04 21.73
C ASP A 70 0.82 -20.83 22.98
N ASP A 71 0.18 -20.68 24.15
CA ASP A 71 0.82 -20.55 25.46
C ASP A 71 1.85 -19.40 25.60
N ALA A 72 1.73 -18.34 24.80
CA ALA A 72 2.58 -17.15 24.91
C ALA A 72 2.00 -16.12 25.90
N ASP A 73 2.86 -15.52 26.74
CA ASP A 73 2.48 -14.38 27.57
C ASP A 73 2.23 -13.15 26.66
N PRO A 74 1.03 -12.55 26.67
CA PRO A 74 0.76 -11.35 25.89
C PRO A 74 1.73 -10.21 26.15
N SER A 75 2.29 -10.02 27.35
CA SER A 75 3.21 -8.89 27.64
C SER A 75 4.54 -9.00 26.90
N ASP A 76 4.98 -10.22 26.63
CA ASP A 76 6.25 -10.51 25.96
C ASP A 76 6.06 -10.92 24.49
N ARG A 77 4.80 -10.97 24.03
CA ARG A 77 4.44 -11.43 22.68
C ARG A 77 3.91 -10.28 21.82
N PRO A 78 4.73 -9.73 20.89
CA PRO A 78 4.29 -8.72 19.94
C PRO A 78 3.10 -9.17 19.09
N VAL A 79 2.25 -8.21 18.72
CA VAL A 79 1.20 -8.38 17.71
C VAL A 79 1.44 -7.41 16.56
N LEU A 80 1.48 -7.93 15.34
CA LEU A 80 1.59 -7.17 14.10
C LEU A 80 0.22 -7.14 13.40
N PHE A 81 -0.34 -5.95 13.26
CA PHE A 81 -1.51 -5.72 12.40
C PHE A 81 -1.02 -5.35 11.01
N CYS A 82 -1.30 -6.19 10.02
CA CYS A 82 -0.90 -5.95 8.65
C CYS A 82 -2.10 -5.76 7.71
N PHE A 83 -1.94 -4.87 6.74
CA PHE A 83 -2.96 -4.57 5.74
C PHE A 83 -2.34 -4.06 4.44
N ASN A 84 -2.93 -4.51 3.33
CA ASN A 84 -2.51 -4.10 2.01
C ASN A 84 -2.96 -2.68 1.64
N GLY A 85 -2.34 -2.16 0.58
CA GLY A 85 -2.67 -0.89 -0.06
C GLY A 85 -3.49 -1.03 -1.35
N GLY A 86 -3.25 -0.09 -2.28
CA GLY A 86 -4.26 0.39 -3.24
C GLY A 86 -5.49 0.97 -2.51
N PRO A 87 -6.32 1.84 -3.06
CA PRO A 87 -7.71 1.74 -2.67
C PRO A 87 -8.23 0.43 -3.30
N GLY A 88 -8.53 -0.58 -2.47
CA GLY A 88 -9.28 -1.77 -2.89
C GLY A 88 -8.56 -3.13 -2.97
N SER A 89 -7.33 -3.31 -2.47
CA SER A 89 -6.68 -4.62 -2.46
C SER A 89 -6.89 -5.39 -1.15
N SER A 90 -7.21 -6.68 -1.24
CA SER A 90 -7.20 -7.59 -0.08
C SER A 90 -5.78 -7.73 0.48
N THR A 91 -5.71 -8.05 1.77
CA THR A 91 -4.46 -8.30 2.51
C THR A 91 -3.80 -9.64 2.14
N VAL A 92 -4.35 -10.36 1.15
CA VAL A 92 -3.79 -11.60 0.61
C VAL A 92 -2.30 -11.50 0.22
N TRP A 93 -1.80 -10.34 -0.21
CA TRP A 93 -0.39 -10.20 -0.60
C TRP A 93 0.56 -10.21 0.59
N LEU A 94 0.25 -9.47 1.66
CA LEU A 94 1.01 -9.55 2.90
C LEU A 94 0.77 -10.88 3.62
N HIS A 95 -0.45 -11.44 3.52
CA HIS A 95 -0.82 -12.70 4.14
C HIS A 95 -0.11 -13.91 3.51
N LEU A 96 -0.23 -14.10 2.20
CA LEU A 96 0.32 -15.26 1.47
C LEU A 96 1.63 -14.95 0.73
N GLY A 97 2.15 -13.73 0.86
CA GLY A 97 3.43 -13.32 0.29
C GLY A 97 4.51 -12.98 1.32
N LEU A 98 4.14 -12.66 2.58
CA LEU A 98 5.11 -12.21 3.58
C LEU A 98 4.90 -12.84 4.97
N PHE A 99 3.81 -12.52 5.65
CA PHE A 99 3.69 -12.75 7.09
C PHE A 99 2.99 -14.05 7.48
N GLY A 100 2.11 -14.61 6.65
CA GLY A 100 1.38 -15.84 6.99
C GLY A 100 2.27 -17.09 7.01
N PRO A 101 1.83 -18.17 7.68
CA PRO A 101 2.59 -19.43 7.80
C PRO A 101 2.67 -20.22 6.49
N LYS A 102 1.87 -19.84 5.49
CA LYS A 102 1.85 -20.43 4.15
C LYS A 102 2.04 -19.33 3.12
N ARG A 103 2.70 -19.66 2.02
CA ARG A 103 2.87 -18.76 0.87
C ARG A 103 2.57 -19.46 -0.44
N PHE A 104 2.33 -18.69 -1.49
CA PHE A 104 2.29 -19.24 -2.84
C PHE A 104 3.68 -19.75 -3.25
N GLN A 105 3.70 -20.94 -3.85
CA GLN A 105 4.89 -21.48 -4.48
C GLN A 105 5.13 -20.76 -5.80
N LEU A 106 6.27 -20.09 -5.86
CA LEU A 106 6.82 -19.47 -7.06
C LEU A 106 8.09 -20.22 -7.47
N ASP A 107 8.40 -20.22 -8.75
CA ASP A 107 9.71 -20.68 -9.25
C ASP A 107 10.82 -19.65 -8.97
N GLU A 108 12.05 -19.95 -9.39
CA GLU A 108 13.20 -19.06 -9.17
C GLU A 108 13.03 -17.71 -9.87
N GLU A 109 12.31 -17.72 -10.98
CA GLU A 109 11.93 -16.56 -11.73
C GLU A 109 10.71 -15.86 -11.13
N GLY A 110 10.03 -16.38 -10.10
CA GLY A 110 8.89 -15.73 -9.45
C GLY A 110 7.54 -15.94 -10.15
N PHE A 111 7.45 -16.84 -11.13
CA PHE A 111 6.19 -17.26 -11.73
C PHE A 111 5.50 -18.35 -10.90
N LYS A 112 4.17 -18.44 -11.06
CA LYS A 112 3.40 -19.47 -10.37
C LYS A 112 3.80 -20.88 -10.83
N VAL A 113 3.98 -21.78 -9.87
CA VAL A 113 4.19 -23.20 -10.18
C VAL A 113 2.84 -23.92 -10.32
N GLY A 114 2.62 -24.54 -11.48
CA GLY A 114 1.37 -25.25 -11.80
C GLY A 114 0.20 -24.35 -12.16
N MET A 115 -0.87 -24.93 -12.71
CA MET A 115 -2.01 -24.16 -13.22
C MET A 115 -2.81 -23.49 -12.10
N GLN A 116 -3.06 -24.23 -11.02
CA GLN A 116 -3.87 -23.82 -9.87
C GLN A 116 -3.07 -23.03 -8.81
N GLY A 117 -1.74 -23.01 -8.91
CA GLY A 117 -0.87 -22.58 -7.82
C GLY A 117 -0.88 -23.57 -6.66
N ARG A 118 0.16 -23.55 -5.84
CA ARG A 118 0.28 -24.38 -4.63
C ARG A 118 0.65 -23.52 -3.43
N LEU A 119 0.04 -23.81 -2.29
CA LEU A 119 0.51 -23.27 -1.00
C LEU A 119 1.59 -24.19 -0.43
N VAL A 120 2.69 -23.58 -0.01
CA VAL A 120 3.80 -24.23 0.67
C VAL A 120 4.05 -23.53 2.01
N ASP A 121 4.78 -24.20 2.90
CA ASP A 121 5.22 -23.59 4.15
C ASP A 121 6.03 -22.32 3.89
N ASN A 122 5.81 -21.31 4.73
CA ASN A 122 6.57 -20.09 4.74
C ASN A 122 7.51 -20.08 5.95
N PRO A 123 8.74 -20.61 5.83
CA PRO A 123 9.71 -20.61 6.94
C PRO A 123 10.22 -19.19 7.27
N HIS A 124 9.91 -18.20 6.42
CA HIS A 124 10.29 -16.80 6.57
C HIS A 124 9.19 -15.95 7.23
N SER A 125 8.05 -16.56 7.60
CA SER A 125 7.06 -15.91 8.44
C SER A 125 7.70 -15.52 9.79
N ILE A 126 7.17 -14.46 10.40
CA ILE A 126 7.66 -13.91 11.66
C ILE A 126 6.99 -14.54 12.89
N LEU A 127 6.31 -15.69 12.73
CA LEU A 127 5.57 -16.34 13.81
C LEU A 127 6.46 -16.87 14.95
N ASP A 128 7.77 -16.94 14.75
CA ASP A 128 8.74 -17.15 15.82
C ASP A 128 8.79 -15.97 16.79
N VAL A 129 8.65 -14.74 16.29
CA VAL A 129 8.83 -13.50 17.09
C VAL A 129 7.56 -12.69 17.35
N ALA A 130 6.51 -12.83 16.54
CA ALA A 130 5.28 -12.05 16.69
C ALA A 130 4.03 -12.81 16.23
N ASP A 131 2.88 -12.48 16.81
CA ASP A 131 1.59 -12.87 16.26
C ASP A 131 1.21 -11.94 15.12
N VAL A 132 0.47 -12.45 14.14
CA VAL A 132 0.13 -11.73 12.91
C VAL A 132 -1.38 -11.64 12.77
N VAL A 133 -1.89 -10.44 12.48
CA VAL A 133 -3.30 -10.15 12.20
C VAL A 133 -3.39 -9.51 10.82
N CYS A 134 -3.83 -10.28 9.83
CA CYS A 134 -4.04 -9.84 8.46
C CYS A 134 -5.47 -9.32 8.29
N ILE A 135 -5.62 -8.01 8.08
CA ILE A 135 -6.93 -7.34 8.08
C ILE A 135 -7.31 -6.94 6.66
N ASP A 136 -8.46 -7.38 6.16
CA ASP A 136 -8.99 -6.87 4.90
C ASP A 136 -9.67 -5.50 5.12
N ALA A 137 -9.27 -4.49 4.33
CA ALA A 137 -9.88 -3.16 4.35
C ALA A 137 -11.34 -3.19 3.88
N ILE A 138 -12.09 -2.14 4.20
CA ILE A 138 -13.47 -1.99 3.71
C ILE A 138 -13.51 -2.02 2.18
N GLY A 139 -14.46 -2.78 1.63
CA GLY A 139 -14.60 -3.01 0.19
C GLY A 139 -13.59 -4.03 -0.39
N THR A 140 -12.84 -4.74 0.45
CA THR A 140 -11.81 -5.70 0.01
C THR A 140 -12.01 -7.09 0.63
N GLY A 141 -11.60 -8.12 -0.13
CA GLY A 141 -11.65 -9.50 0.32
C GLY A 141 -13.04 -9.90 0.82
N PHE A 142 -13.13 -10.25 2.11
CA PHE A 142 -14.41 -10.61 2.74
C PHE A 142 -15.00 -9.53 3.66
N THR A 143 -14.38 -8.35 3.77
CA THR A 143 -14.89 -7.24 4.58
C THR A 143 -16.08 -6.55 3.89
N LYS A 144 -17.14 -6.26 4.64
CA LYS A 144 -18.40 -5.69 4.11
C LYS A 144 -18.97 -4.58 4.99
N VAL A 145 -19.83 -3.74 4.42
CA VAL A 145 -20.60 -2.69 5.10
C VAL A 145 -22.09 -2.90 4.83
N GLU A 146 -22.93 -2.70 5.86
CA GLU A 146 -24.39 -2.67 5.73
C GLU A 146 -25.00 -1.40 6.35
N PRO A 147 -25.97 -0.75 5.67
CA PRO A 147 -26.44 -1.09 4.34
C PRO A 147 -25.38 -0.79 3.27
N LYS A 148 -25.40 -1.55 2.17
CA LYS A 148 -24.34 -1.50 1.14
C LYS A 148 -24.11 -0.12 0.51
N ASP A 149 -25.15 0.71 0.43
CA ASP A 149 -25.08 2.08 -0.09
C ASP A 149 -24.21 3.01 0.78
N LYS A 150 -23.89 2.60 2.02
CA LYS A 150 -22.97 3.33 2.91
C LYS A 150 -21.50 2.99 2.69
N GLU A 151 -21.16 1.98 1.90
CA GLU A 151 -19.77 1.54 1.70
C GLU A 151 -18.86 2.67 1.17
N GLU A 152 -19.36 3.52 0.26
CA GLU A 152 -18.58 4.63 -0.29
C GLU A 152 -18.14 5.65 0.78
N GLU A 153 -18.93 5.83 1.85
CA GLU A 153 -18.56 6.72 2.94
C GLU A 153 -17.27 6.25 3.62
N PHE A 154 -17.05 4.94 3.71
CA PHE A 154 -15.85 4.35 4.32
C PHE A 154 -14.62 4.37 3.41
N LEU A 155 -14.81 4.62 2.11
CA LEU A 155 -13.70 4.79 1.17
C LEU A 155 -13.04 6.18 1.30
N HIS A 156 -13.67 7.10 2.05
CA HIS A 156 -13.05 8.35 2.42
C HIS A 156 -11.93 8.12 3.44
N PHE A 157 -10.74 8.68 3.17
CA PHE A 157 -9.52 8.45 3.96
C PHE A 157 -9.71 8.55 5.48
N LYS A 158 -10.42 9.57 5.95
CA LYS A 158 -10.67 9.75 7.39
C LYS A 158 -11.52 8.61 7.98
N HIS A 159 -12.59 8.21 7.29
CA HIS A 159 -13.47 7.14 7.78
C HIS A 159 -12.80 5.77 7.70
N ASP A 160 -11.95 5.54 6.68
CA ASP A 160 -11.10 4.35 6.58
C ASP A 160 -10.18 4.23 7.81
N VAL A 161 -9.48 5.32 8.18
CA VAL A 161 -8.61 5.38 9.37
C VAL A 161 -9.40 5.15 10.67
N GLU A 162 -10.55 5.80 10.83
CA GLU A 162 -11.44 5.60 12.00
C GLU A 162 -11.90 4.14 12.11
N ALA A 163 -12.26 3.51 10.98
CA ALA A 163 -12.75 2.14 10.96
C ALA A 163 -11.66 1.13 11.34
N PHE A 164 -10.47 1.25 10.76
CA PHE A 164 -9.33 0.42 11.13
C PHE A 164 -8.91 0.61 12.60
N SER A 165 -8.92 1.85 13.09
CA SER A 165 -8.57 2.15 14.48
C SER A 165 -9.56 1.48 15.45
N LYS A 166 -10.86 1.58 15.15
CA LYS A 166 -11.90 0.85 15.90
C LYS A 166 -11.70 -0.66 15.85
N PHE A 167 -11.40 -1.23 14.68
CA PHE A 167 -11.10 -2.66 14.55
C PHE A 167 -9.97 -3.08 15.50
N ILE A 168 -8.85 -2.34 15.49
CA ILE A 168 -7.68 -2.65 16.34
C ILE A 168 -8.06 -2.59 17.82
N VAL A 169 -8.78 -1.55 18.26
CA VAL A 169 -9.24 -1.45 19.66
C VAL A 169 -10.14 -2.63 20.05
N HIS A 170 -11.07 -3.03 19.18
CA HIS A 170 -11.94 -4.17 19.46
C HIS A 170 -11.16 -5.48 19.51
N TYR A 171 -10.19 -5.66 18.61
CA TYR A 171 -9.29 -6.82 18.63
C TYR A 171 -8.51 -6.89 19.94
N LEU A 172 -7.90 -5.78 20.37
CA LEU A 172 -7.14 -5.71 21.63
C LEU A 172 -8.01 -6.05 22.85
N ASN A 173 -9.25 -5.54 22.90
CA ASN A 173 -10.21 -5.84 23.95
C ASN A 173 -10.60 -7.32 23.98
N ARG A 174 -10.99 -7.87 22.83
CA ARG A 174 -11.53 -9.22 22.75
C ARG A 174 -10.49 -10.30 22.99
N HIS A 175 -9.26 -10.07 22.55
CA HIS A 175 -8.17 -11.04 22.63
C HIS A 175 -7.18 -10.76 23.75
N GLY A 176 -7.45 -9.78 24.62
CA GLY A 176 -6.61 -9.47 25.78
C GLY A 176 -5.20 -9.01 25.42
N ARG A 177 -5.03 -8.27 24.32
CA ARG A 177 -3.71 -7.91 23.76
C ARG A 177 -3.22 -6.51 24.12
N TRP A 178 -3.83 -5.87 25.10
CA TRP A 178 -3.43 -4.54 25.56
C TRP A 178 -1.99 -4.47 26.07
N ALA A 179 -1.53 -5.52 26.75
CA ALA A 179 -0.15 -5.61 27.26
C ALA A 179 0.89 -5.90 26.16
N SER A 180 0.47 -6.38 24.99
CA SER A 180 1.40 -6.74 23.93
C SER A 180 2.11 -5.52 23.34
N PRO A 181 3.39 -5.67 22.94
CA PRO A 181 4.03 -4.75 22.01
C PRO A 181 3.25 -4.72 20.69
N LYS A 182 2.92 -3.53 20.18
CA LYS A 182 2.02 -3.35 19.03
C LYS A 182 2.78 -2.80 17.85
N TYR A 183 2.60 -3.44 16.69
CA TYR A 183 3.20 -3.02 15.44
C TYR A 183 2.15 -2.91 14.35
N LEU A 184 2.36 -1.99 13.41
CA LEU A 184 1.59 -1.89 12.17
C LEU A 184 2.47 -2.23 10.98
N ALA A 185 1.95 -2.95 9.99
CA ALA A 185 2.60 -3.14 8.69
C ALA A 185 1.65 -2.79 7.55
N GLY A 186 1.98 -1.73 6.80
CA GLY A 186 1.24 -1.32 5.62
C GLY A 186 2.04 -1.54 4.35
N GLU A 187 1.40 -2.01 3.28
CA GLU A 187 2.02 -2.05 1.94
C GLU A 187 1.42 -0.98 1.03
N SER A 188 2.23 -0.30 0.21
CA SER A 188 1.74 0.68 -0.78
C SER A 188 0.86 1.74 -0.11
N TYR A 189 -0.36 2.02 -0.56
CA TYR A 189 -1.30 2.94 0.12
C TYR A 189 -1.49 2.62 1.62
N GLY A 190 -1.34 1.36 2.02
CA GLY A 190 -1.33 0.92 3.40
C GLY A 190 -0.27 1.62 4.25
N THR A 191 0.81 2.14 3.66
CA THR A 191 1.82 2.93 4.39
C THR A 191 1.30 4.30 4.84
N LEU A 192 0.59 5.03 3.96
CA LEU A 192 -0.09 6.26 4.34
C LEU A 192 -1.18 6.00 5.38
N ARG A 193 -1.99 4.96 5.14
CA ARG A 193 -3.02 4.51 6.09
C ARG A 193 -2.42 4.17 7.45
N GLY A 194 -1.34 3.38 7.48
CA GLY A 194 -0.72 2.92 8.72
C GLY A 194 -0.16 4.05 9.57
N ALA A 195 0.45 5.06 8.93
CA ALA A 195 0.87 6.28 9.62
C ALA A 195 -0.31 7.04 10.24
N ALA A 196 -1.43 7.15 9.51
CA ALA A 196 -2.63 7.83 10.00
C ALA A 196 -3.36 7.04 11.10
N ILE A 197 -3.43 5.71 10.99
CA ILE A 197 -3.97 4.83 12.04
C ILE A 197 -3.15 4.97 13.33
N ALA A 198 -1.81 4.96 13.24
CA ALA A 198 -0.97 5.13 14.41
C ALA A 198 -1.24 6.47 15.12
N HIS A 199 -1.43 7.55 14.35
CA HIS A 199 -1.80 8.84 14.89
C HIS A 199 -3.18 8.80 15.58
N GLU A 200 -4.22 8.32 14.87
CA GLU A 200 -5.60 8.24 15.37
C GLU A 200 -5.69 7.41 16.66
N LEU A 201 -5.05 6.24 16.67
CA LEU A 201 -5.04 5.36 17.83
C LEU A 201 -4.35 5.99 19.04
N PHE A 202 -3.25 6.71 18.83
CA PHE A 202 -2.56 7.42 19.90
C PHE A 202 -3.41 8.58 20.44
N THR A 203 -3.95 9.42 19.57
CA THR A 203 -4.64 10.66 19.99
C THR A 203 -6.06 10.44 20.49
N THR A 204 -6.78 9.46 19.93
CA THR A 204 -8.21 9.25 20.19
C THR A 204 -8.47 8.06 21.11
N HIS A 205 -7.65 7.01 21.01
CA HIS A 205 -7.90 5.75 21.71
C HIS A 205 -6.90 5.44 22.83
N GLY A 206 -5.85 6.25 23.02
CA GLY A 206 -4.81 6.02 24.01
C GLY A 206 -4.01 4.73 23.76
N VAL A 207 -3.95 4.27 22.52
CA VAL A 207 -3.20 3.08 22.12
C VAL A 207 -1.83 3.50 21.60
N GLU A 208 -0.78 3.13 22.32
CA GLU A 208 0.61 3.35 21.93
C GLU A 208 1.14 2.21 21.04
N PHE A 209 2.12 2.54 20.19
CA PHE A 209 2.76 1.60 19.25
C PHE A 209 4.27 1.54 19.43
N ASN A 210 4.83 0.35 19.26
CA ASN A 210 6.27 0.10 19.36
C ASN A 210 6.98 0.24 18.01
N GLY A 211 6.26 0.19 16.89
CA GLY A 211 6.83 0.43 15.58
C GLY A 211 5.83 0.36 14.43
N ILE A 212 6.25 0.90 13.28
CA ILE A 212 5.51 0.88 12.03
C ILE A 212 6.45 0.38 10.93
N VAL A 213 6.01 -0.63 10.17
CA VAL A 213 6.72 -1.20 9.03
C VAL A 213 6.06 -0.72 7.75
N LEU A 214 6.83 -0.03 6.90
CA LEU A 214 6.35 0.56 5.66
C LEU A 214 6.91 -0.22 4.46
N VAL A 215 6.08 -1.07 3.86
CA VAL A 215 6.46 -1.89 2.70
C VAL A 215 6.10 -1.13 1.42
N SER A 216 7.08 -0.87 0.55
CA SER A 216 6.87 -0.17 -0.73
C SER A 216 6.14 1.17 -0.57
N SER A 217 6.73 2.08 0.20
CA SER A 217 6.06 3.23 0.81
C SER A 217 5.58 4.32 -0.15
N ILE A 218 4.39 4.87 0.17
CA ILE A 218 3.83 6.10 -0.42
C ILE A 218 3.24 6.96 0.70
N LEU A 219 4.02 7.93 1.21
CA LEU A 219 3.56 8.87 2.24
C LEU A 219 3.21 10.24 1.67
N ASN A 220 3.74 10.57 0.49
CA ASN A 220 3.46 11.81 -0.21
C ASN A 220 3.16 11.50 -1.68
N TYR A 221 1.92 11.73 -2.10
CA TYR A 221 1.50 11.47 -3.48
C TYR A 221 2.14 12.40 -4.52
N GLN A 222 2.72 13.53 -4.10
CA GLN A 222 3.47 14.41 -4.99
C GLN A 222 4.76 13.75 -5.52
N THR A 223 5.29 12.72 -4.86
CA THR A 223 6.54 12.07 -5.31
C THR A 223 6.34 11.07 -6.44
N VAL A 224 5.10 10.64 -6.68
CA VAL A 224 4.74 9.68 -7.74
C VAL A 224 3.83 10.26 -8.80
N GLY A 225 3.40 11.52 -8.60
CA GLY A 225 2.52 12.29 -9.49
C GLY A 225 1.40 11.46 -10.11
N VAL A 226 0.68 10.67 -9.33
CA VAL A 226 -0.46 9.93 -9.87
C VAL A 226 -1.67 10.87 -9.85
N ASP A 227 -2.04 11.43 -11.01
CA ASP A 227 -3.42 11.89 -11.22
C ASP A 227 -4.33 10.65 -11.21
N ARG A 228 -5.29 10.59 -10.29
CA ARG A 228 -6.19 9.43 -10.15
C ARG A 228 -7.14 9.25 -11.35
N LYS A 229 -7.34 10.27 -12.20
CA LYS A 229 -8.15 10.20 -13.42
C LYS A 229 -7.35 9.75 -14.64
N THR A 230 -6.10 10.20 -14.76
CA THR A 230 -5.29 9.97 -15.97
C THR A 230 -4.13 8.98 -15.75
N PHE A 231 -3.78 8.67 -14.49
CA PHE A 231 -2.55 7.98 -14.10
C PHE A 231 -1.28 8.66 -14.66
N MET A 232 -1.34 9.97 -14.92
CA MET A 232 -0.23 10.78 -15.44
C MET A 232 0.25 11.79 -14.38
N PHE A 233 1.48 12.26 -14.55
CA PHE A 233 2.09 13.29 -13.69
C PHE A 233 1.32 14.61 -13.79
N HIS A 234 0.97 15.17 -12.63
CA HIS A 234 0.21 16.41 -12.55
C HIS A 234 1.01 17.56 -13.20
N PRO A 235 0.44 18.32 -14.15
CA PRO A 235 1.12 19.48 -14.72
C PRO A 235 1.57 20.43 -13.61
N GLY A 236 2.84 20.85 -13.66
CA GLY A 236 3.45 21.74 -12.67
C GLY A 236 4.14 21.04 -11.49
N ASN A 237 4.13 19.70 -11.42
CA ASN A 237 4.90 18.94 -10.43
C ASN A 237 5.98 18.09 -11.10
N ASP A 238 7.21 18.59 -11.10
CA ASP A 238 8.34 17.92 -11.75
C ASP A 238 9.05 16.90 -10.84
N LEU A 239 8.72 16.84 -9.54
CA LEU A 239 9.33 15.95 -8.54
C LEU A 239 9.43 14.48 -8.96
N PRO A 240 8.35 13.88 -9.49
CA PRO A 240 8.38 12.48 -9.87
C PRO A 240 9.43 12.15 -10.93
N PHE A 241 9.68 13.03 -11.90
CA PHE A 241 10.60 12.71 -12.99
C PHE A 241 12.04 12.52 -12.51
N ALA A 242 12.50 13.36 -11.59
CA ALA A 242 13.79 13.20 -10.96
C ALA A 242 13.84 11.94 -10.09
N LEU A 243 12.80 11.68 -9.29
CA LEU A 243 12.76 10.52 -8.39
C LEU A 243 12.68 9.17 -9.13
N TYR A 244 12.14 9.13 -10.34
CA TYR A 244 12.02 7.90 -11.13
C TYR A 244 13.31 7.56 -11.91
N LEU A 245 14.15 8.56 -12.17
CA LEU A 245 15.33 8.38 -13.02
C LEU A 245 16.30 7.28 -12.53
N PRO A 246 16.62 7.16 -11.22
CA PRO A 246 17.44 6.05 -10.72
C PRO A 246 16.82 4.67 -11.03
N THR A 247 15.50 4.53 -10.90
CA THR A 247 14.79 3.27 -11.21
C THR A 247 14.83 2.95 -12.71
N TYR A 248 14.69 3.97 -13.56
CA TYR A 248 14.87 3.79 -15.01
C TYR A 248 16.29 3.35 -15.35
N ALA A 249 17.30 3.92 -14.68
CA ALA A 249 18.69 3.53 -14.86
C ALA A 249 18.97 2.09 -14.40
N ALA A 250 18.46 1.70 -13.23
CA ALA A 250 18.56 0.31 -12.76
C ALA A 250 17.91 -0.67 -13.75
N THR A 251 16.73 -0.31 -14.26
CA THR A 251 16.00 -1.14 -15.23
C THR A 251 16.77 -1.29 -16.53
N ALA A 252 17.26 -0.18 -17.09
CA ALA A 252 18.04 -0.19 -18.31
C ALA A 252 19.39 -0.92 -18.14
N TRP A 253 20.03 -0.81 -16.97
CA TRP A 253 21.23 -1.57 -16.62
C TRP A 253 20.96 -3.07 -16.57
N TYR A 254 19.85 -3.50 -15.95
CA TYR A 254 19.44 -4.90 -15.85
C TYR A 254 19.20 -5.53 -17.23
N HIS A 255 18.60 -4.77 -18.16
CA HIS A 255 18.30 -5.23 -19.52
C HIS A 255 19.42 -4.97 -20.53
N GLU A 256 20.62 -4.59 -20.06
CA GLU A 256 21.80 -4.32 -20.90
C GLU A 256 21.56 -3.25 -21.98
N ARG A 257 20.76 -2.23 -21.66
CA ARG A 257 20.36 -1.15 -22.57
C ARG A 257 21.19 0.12 -22.43
N LEU A 258 22.18 0.14 -21.55
CA LEU A 258 23.02 1.31 -21.33
C LEU A 258 24.26 1.31 -22.23
N PRO A 259 24.80 2.49 -22.59
CA PRO A 259 26.12 2.59 -23.21
C PRO A 259 27.21 1.94 -22.34
N LYS A 260 28.26 1.41 -22.98
CA LYS A 260 29.37 0.67 -22.32
C LYS A 260 29.94 1.39 -21.08
N LYS A 261 30.06 2.72 -21.12
CA LYS A 261 30.53 3.55 -19.99
C LYS A 261 29.70 3.34 -18.71
N TYR A 262 28.39 3.20 -18.84
CA TYR A 262 27.47 3.02 -17.70
C TYR A 262 27.20 1.54 -17.44
N GLN A 263 27.11 0.72 -18.49
CA GLN A 263 26.87 -0.73 -18.35
C GLN A 263 27.98 -1.44 -17.59
N SER A 264 29.23 -0.97 -17.71
CA SER A 264 30.39 -1.56 -17.01
C SER A 264 30.53 -1.14 -15.54
N LYS A 265 29.72 -0.18 -15.07
CA LYS A 265 29.76 0.24 -13.66
C LYS A 265 29.03 -0.76 -12.77
N PRO A 266 29.51 -0.98 -11.53
CA PRO A 266 28.69 -1.58 -10.49
C PRO A 266 27.39 -0.80 -10.32
N LEU A 267 26.26 -1.51 -10.21
CA LEU A 267 24.94 -0.88 -10.20
C LEU A 267 24.83 0.22 -9.13
N ARG A 268 25.35 0.01 -7.92
CA ARG A 268 25.26 1.02 -6.85
C ARG A 268 26.06 2.30 -7.17
N GLU A 269 27.21 2.17 -7.82
CA GLU A 269 28.00 3.34 -8.26
C GLU A 269 27.30 4.11 -9.37
N LEU A 270 26.67 3.41 -10.31
CA LEU A 270 25.83 4.04 -11.33
C LEU A 270 24.64 4.78 -10.68
N LEU A 271 23.94 4.16 -9.75
CA LEU A 271 22.79 4.77 -9.09
C LEU A 271 23.16 6.00 -8.28
N ALA A 272 24.29 6.01 -7.57
CA ALA A 272 24.76 7.20 -6.87
C ALA A 272 25.01 8.39 -7.83
N GLU A 273 25.62 8.13 -9.00
CA GLU A 273 25.83 9.14 -10.05
C GLU A 273 24.50 9.66 -10.63
N VAL A 274 23.53 8.75 -10.85
CA VAL A 274 22.21 9.08 -11.38
C VAL A 274 21.38 9.87 -10.36
N GLU A 275 21.44 9.50 -9.09
CA GLU A 275 20.78 10.19 -7.96
C GLU A 275 21.30 11.65 -7.86
N GLU A 276 22.61 11.85 -7.94
CA GLU A 276 23.23 13.19 -7.94
C GLU A 276 22.80 14.03 -9.17
N PHE A 277 22.81 13.42 -10.35
CA PHE A 277 22.33 14.09 -11.57
C PHE A 277 20.84 14.45 -11.49
N ALA A 278 20.01 13.53 -11.00
CA ALA A 278 18.57 13.66 -10.93
C ALA A 278 18.16 14.84 -10.05
N LEU A 279 18.74 14.94 -8.85
CA LEU A 279 18.43 16.00 -7.89
C LEU A 279 19.26 17.29 -8.10
N GLY A 280 20.24 17.26 -9.01
CA GLY A 280 21.05 18.41 -9.39
C GLY A 280 20.64 18.99 -10.75
N GLU A 281 21.46 18.74 -11.76
CA GLU A 281 21.32 19.34 -13.10
C GLU A 281 19.97 19.04 -13.76
N TYR A 282 19.43 17.83 -13.60
CA TYR A 282 18.15 17.48 -14.22
C TYR A 282 16.98 18.21 -13.55
N TRP A 283 16.96 18.24 -12.22
CA TRP A 283 15.98 19.01 -11.45
C TRP A 283 15.96 20.49 -11.86
N LEU A 284 17.14 21.11 -11.94
CA LEU A 284 17.28 22.49 -12.36
C LEU A 284 16.80 22.70 -13.80
N ALA A 285 17.09 21.76 -14.71
CA ALA A 285 16.64 21.84 -16.09
C ALA A 285 15.11 21.79 -16.22
N LEU A 286 14.46 20.90 -15.46
CA LEU A 286 12.99 20.82 -15.41
C LEU A 286 12.39 22.13 -14.88
N ALA A 287 12.95 22.67 -13.79
CA ALA A 287 12.50 23.93 -13.19
C ALA A 287 12.69 25.16 -14.10
N GLN A 288 13.67 25.14 -15.01
CA GLN A 288 13.88 26.20 -15.99
C GLN A 288 12.86 26.17 -17.13
N GLY A 289 12.30 25.00 -17.44
CA GLY A 289 11.30 24.82 -18.49
C GLY A 289 11.73 25.46 -19.82
N ASP A 290 10.86 26.29 -20.39
CA ASP A 290 11.10 26.99 -21.66
C ASP A 290 12.28 27.98 -21.63
N GLN A 291 12.76 28.37 -20.44
CA GLN A 291 13.93 29.25 -20.29
C GLN A 291 15.26 28.47 -20.31
N LEU A 292 15.22 27.15 -20.46
CA LEU A 292 16.41 26.31 -20.53
C LEU A 292 17.20 26.61 -21.82
N ASP A 293 18.44 27.08 -21.66
CA ASP A 293 19.37 27.29 -22.77
C ASP A 293 19.46 26.05 -23.69
N PRO A 294 19.37 26.20 -25.04
CA PRO A 294 19.42 25.08 -25.96
C PRO A 294 20.67 24.20 -25.82
N GLY A 295 21.81 24.80 -25.50
CA GLY A 295 23.05 24.08 -25.23
C GLY A 295 22.98 23.23 -23.97
N LYS A 296 22.39 23.75 -22.89
CA LYS A 296 22.08 22.98 -21.67
C LYS A 296 21.08 21.87 -21.96
N ARG A 297 19.99 22.14 -22.66
CA ARG A 297 18.98 21.15 -23.04
C ARG A 297 19.62 19.95 -23.76
N SER A 298 20.47 20.19 -24.76
CA SER A 298 21.17 19.13 -25.48
C SER A 298 22.06 18.27 -24.56
N ARG A 299 22.71 18.88 -23.55
CA ARG A 299 23.49 18.13 -22.57
C ARG A 299 22.63 17.26 -21.67
N ILE A 300 21.50 17.79 -21.17
CA ILE A 300 20.55 17.05 -20.34
C ILE A 300 19.96 15.86 -21.11
N LEU A 301 19.52 16.07 -22.36
CA LEU A 301 19.03 15.00 -23.24
C LEU A 301 20.06 13.88 -23.41
N LYS A 302 21.32 14.22 -23.67
CA LYS A 302 22.40 13.22 -23.80
C LYS A 302 22.63 12.44 -22.51
N ARG A 303 22.57 13.09 -21.35
CA ARG A 303 22.70 12.42 -20.05
C ARG A 303 21.52 11.51 -19.75
N LEU A 304 20.29 11.99 -19.96
CA LEU A 304 19.07 11.19 -19.79
C LEU A 304 19.07 9.97 -20.72
N ALA A 305 19.42 10.14 -22.00
CA ALA A 305 19.55 9.02 -22.93
C ALA A 305 20.59 7.99 -22.44
N GLY A 306 21.73 8.49 -21.95
CA GLY A 306 22.79 7.68 -21.38
C GLY A 306 22.38 6.88 -20.14
N TYR A 307 21.56 7.45 -19.25
CA TYR A 307 21.10 6.78 -18.03
C TYR A 307 19.84 5.94 -18.21
N THR A 308 19.01 6.19 -19.22
CA THR A 308 17.73 5.49 -19.41
C THR A 308 17.77 4.42 -20.50
N GLY A 309 18.77 4.44 -21.39
CA GLY A 309 18.79 3.57 -22.57
C GLY A 309 17.77 3.96 -23.65
N LEU A 310 17.04 5.06 -23.47
CA LEU A 310 16.15 5.64 -24.48
C LEU A 310 16.94 6.56 -25.42
N SER A 311 16.39 6.83 -26.61
CA SER A 311 16.98 7.82 -27.51
C SER A 311 16.74 9.24 -27.01
N ALA A 312 17.69 10.14 -27.29
CA ALA A 312 17.54 11.56 -26.98
C ALA A 312 16.31 12.16 -27.68
N ASP A 313 16.08 11.79 -28.94
CA ASP A 313 14.92 12.24 -29.71
C ASP A 313 13.60 11.83 -29.05
N TYR A 314 13.52 10.60 -28.55
CA TYR A 314 12.32 10.14 -27.83
C TYR A 314 12.10 10.96 -26.56
N ILE A 315 13.14 11.18 -25.76
CA ILE A 315 13.05 11.97 -24.53
C ILE A 315 12.64 13.42 -24.83
N ASP A 316 13.11 13.99 -25.93
CA ASP A 316 12.80 15.36 -26.33
C ASP A 316 11.31 15.53 -26.71
N LEU A 317 10.67 14.50 -27.27
CA LEU A 317 9.21 14.48 -27.50
C LEU A 317 8.39 14.67 -26.23
N PHE A 318 8.96 14.33 -25.07
CA PHE A 318 8.33 14.49 -23.76
C PHE A 318 8.83 15.72 -23.00
N ASP A 319 9.54 16.65 -23.64
CA ASP A 319 10.12 17.81 -22.96
C ASP A 319 10.90 17.43 -21.69
N LEU A 320 11.79 16.44 -21.82
CA LEU A 320 12.59 15.86 -20.72
C LEU A 320 11.78 15.06 -19.68
N ARG A 321 10.46 14.89 -19.83
CA ARG A 321 9.52 14.35 -18.83
C ARG A 321 8.97 12.97 -19.21
N VAL A 322 9.81 11.94 -19.18
CA VAL A 322 9.39 10.58 -19.56
C VAL A 322 8.54 9.94 -18.45
N HIS A 323 7.26 9.67 -18.75
CA HIS A 323 6.36 8.95 -17.85
C HIS A 323 6.70 7.46 -17.75
N ILE A 324 6.39 6.85 -16.60
CA ILE A 324 6.71 5.45 -16.30
C ILE A 324 6.18 4.48 -17.34
N LEU A 325 4.92 4.62 -17.77
CA LEU A 325 4.33 3.70 -18.76
C LEU A 325 4.98 3.86 -20.14
N HIS A 326 5.43 5.06 -20.49
CA HIS A 326 6.18 5.31 -21.72
C HIS A 326 7.57 4.69 -21.66
N PHE A 327 8.29 4.86 -20.54
CA PHE A 327 9.57 4.19 -20.31
C PHE A 327 9.43 2.66 -20.39
N CYS A 328 8.46 2.09 -19.67
CA CYS A 328 8.23 0.65 -19.66
C CYS A 328 7.98 0.08 -21.07
N LYS A 329 7.30 0.86 -21.92
CA LYS A 329 6.99 0.47 -23.29
C LYS A 329 8.15 0.66 -24.25
N GLU A 330 8.96 1.70 -24.06
CA GLU A 330 9.97 2.11 -25.02
C GLU A 330 11.28 1.32 -24.87
N LEU A 331 11.71 0.98 -23.65
CA LEU A 331 13.04 0.45 -23.38
C LEU A 331 13.43 -0.77 -24.24
N LEU A 332 12.48 -1.71 -24.43
CA LEU A 332 12.64 -2.95 -25.20
C LEU A 332 11.72 -3.00 -26.43
N ARG A 333 11.34 -1.82 -26.95
CA ARG A 333 10.39 -1.71 -28.06
C ARG A 333 10.87 -2.38 -29.34
N ASP A 334 12.17 -2.34 -29.62
CA ASP A 334 12.84 -3.03 -30.74
C ASP A 334 12.65 -4.55 -30.67
N GLN A 335 12.46 -5.11 -29.47
CA GLN A 335 12.17 -6.52 -29.24
C GLN A 335 10.67 -6.83 -29.16
N ARG A 336 9.80 -5.82 -29.30
CA ARG A 336 8.35 -5.91 -29.08
C ARG A 336 7.96 -6.40 -27.66
N ARG A 337 8.79 -6.10 -26.65
CA ARG A 337 8.56 -6.47 -25.25
C ARG A 337 8.26 -5.23 -24.41
N THR A 338 7.78 -5.42 -23.19
CA THR A 338 7.43 -4.32 -22.28
C THR A 338 7.87 -4.70 -20.88
N VAL A 339 8.77 -3.91 -20.29
CA VAL A 339 9.25 -4.22 -18.94
C VAL A 339 8.13 -4.01 -17.92
N GLY A 340 8.14 -4.83 -16.88
CA GLY A 340 7.15 -4.77 -15.80
C GLY A 340 7.16 -3.43 -15.06
N ARG A 341 5.98 -2.97 -14.66
CA ARG A 341 5.81 -1.71 -13.91
C ARG A 341 6.22 -1.82 -12.45
N ILE A 342 5.96 -2.97 -11.83
CA ILE A 342 6.19 -3.22 -10.40
C ILE A 342 7.58 -3.83 -10.19
N ASP A 343 7.90 -4.86 -10.99
CA ASP A 343 9.24 -5.42 -11.09
C ASP A 343 9.63 -5.42 -12.56
N SER A 344 10.62 -4.60 -12.88
CA SER A 344 11.03 -4.35 -14.25
C SER A 344 11.93 -5.44 -14.81
N ARG A 345 12.32 -6.45 -14.03
CA ARG A 345 13.07 -7.62 -14.51
C ARG A 345 12.21 -8.51 -15.42
N TYR A 346 10.89 -8.49 -15.23
CA TYR A 346 9.89 -9.18 -16.04
C TYR A 346 9.53 -8.39 -17.29
N VAL A 347 9.07 -9.08 -18.34
CA VAL A 347 9.05 -8.58 -19.72
C VAL A 347 8.02 -9.27 -20.61
#